data_AF-A0A939JRI4-F1
#
_entry.id   AF-A0A939JRI4-F1
#
_cell.length_a   1.000
_cell.length_b   1.000
_cell.length_c   1.000
_cell.angle_alpha   90.00
_cell.angle_beta   90.00
_cell.angle_gamma   90.00
#
_symmetry.space_group_name_H-M   'P 1'
#
loop_
_entity.id
_entity.type
_entity.pdbx_description
1 polymer ?
#
loop_
_entity_poly.entity_id
_entity_poly.type
_entity_poly.pdbx_seq_one_letter_code
_entity_poly.pdbx_strand_id
1 'polypeptide(L)'
;MINTTEPTPDRLAEAWRRVSDTSPADEADPLVLDCARRLAADPGGERAHVWVAGLVAMSGYLAWRPGREAERTALDALRAAVQELGDRPCPHDDHPYEADMRALEDEIWQGDTGLLTGELAAGDGDVDAERILCPRNVAGWARLAVDVIAPFTVRRVPVGAPEGHRSAISTFSGIVNDYPYGDPAEDLIDEAGSLPARPTRGVLAGYLVTMNATCWYAASERITDRSVPDAMIKGVEAAVALLGDDDPCAHAPGEHPSTDDPDHTSRVGYLLRSPGGRAEISEDYGWDSEDEEDHEDEPLDAWVCPAFLHELAAETLVALD
;
A
#
# COMPACT_ATOMS: atom_id res chain seq x y z
N MET A 1 -1.66 27.06 -38.51
CA MET A 1 -2.48 26.34 -37.50
C MET A 1 -1.88 24.96 -37.37
N ILE A 2 -1.04 24.75 -36.36
CA ILE A 2 -0.58 23.41 -36.00
C ILE A 2 -1.72 22.77 -35.23
N ASN A 3 -2.19 21.63 -35.73
CA ASN A 3 -3.23 20.83 -35.10
C ASN A 3 -2.62 20.25 -33.81
N THR A 4 -2.94 20.83 -32.66
CA THR A 4 -2.55 20.28 -31.34
C THR A 4 -3.48 19.12 -31.05
N THR A 5 -3.29 18.00 -31.74
CA THR A 5 -4.07 16.78 -31.51
C THR A 5 -3.77 16.31 -30.10
N GLU A 6 -4.80 16.17 -29.26
CA GLU A 6 -4.65 15.53 -27.95
C GLU A 6 -3.96 14.16 -28.12
N PRO A 7 -3.02 13.80 -27.23
CA PRO A 7 -2.36 12.50 -27.29
C PRO A 7 -3.40 11.37 -27.21
N THR A 8 -3.21 10.33 -28.01
CA THR A 8 -4.08 9.14 -27.99
C THR A 8 -3.94 8.39 -26.65
N PRO A 9 -4.96 7.63 -26.23
CA PRO A 9 -4.88 6.79 -25.02
C PRO A 9 -3.62 5.91 -24.98
N ASP A 10 -3.26 5.28 -26.12
CA ASP A 10 -2.05 4.43 -26.19
C ASP A 10 -0.75 5.18 -25.91
N ARG A 11 -0.65 6.44 -26.39
CA ARG A 11 0.54 7.28 -26.17
C ARG A 11 0.64 7.74 -24.73
N LEU A 12 -0.50 8.03 -24.10
CA LEU A 12 -0.56 8.34 -22.67
C LEU A 12 -0.17 7.11 -21.84
N ALA A 13 -0.76 5.95 -22.15
CA ALA A 13 -0.46 4.67 -21.49
C ALA A 13 1.03 4.33 -21.55
N GLU A 14 1.65 4.48 -22.72
CA GLU A 14 3.07 4.22 -22.90
C GLU A 14 3.95 5.20 -22.13
N ALA A 15 3.57 6.48 -22.03
CA ALA A 15 4.30 7.45 -21.23
C ALA A 15 4.25 7.12 -19.74
N TRP A 16 3.06 6.80 -19.21
CA TRP A 16 2.88 6.47 -17.79
C TRP A 16 3.54 5.15 -17.40
N ARG A 17 3.47 4.11 -18.23
CA ARG A 17 4.15 2.82 -17.97
C ARG A 17 5.68 2.91 -17.91
N ARG A 18 6.26 4.00 -18.42
CA ARG A 18 7.72 4.23 -18.33
C ARG A 18 8.11 4.90 -17.02
N VAL A 19 7.15 5.45 -16.27
CA VAL A 19 7.37 5.99 -14.95
C VAL A 19 7.39 4.82 -13.96
N SER A 20 8.49 4.69 -13.23
CA SER A 20 8.64 3.69 -12.17
C SER A 20 9.25 4.33 -10.93
N ASP A 21 9.34 3.56 -9.85
CA ASP A 21 10.14 3.84 -8.65
C ASP A 21 11.59 4.32 -8.91
N THR A 22 12.13 4.09 -10.12
CA THR A 22 13.49 4.45 -10.53
C THR A 22 13.56 5.76 -11.32
N SER A 23 12.42 6.31 -11.74
CA SER A 23 12.37 7.46 -12.62
C SER A 23 12.88 8.73 -11.92
N PRO A 24 13.70 9.54 -12.60
CA PRO A 24 14.10 10.85 -12.08
C PRO A 24 12.89 11.77 -11.87
N ALA A 25 12.89 12.53 -10.77
CA ALA A 25 11.76 13.40 -10.42
C ALA A 25 11.51 14.49 -11.46
N ASP A 26 12.55 15.01 -12.11
CA ASP A 26 12.44 16.00 -13.18
C ASP A 26 11.79 15.46 -14.46
N GLU A 27 11.74 14.14 -14.64
CA GLU A 27 11.04 13.47 -15.74
C GLU A 27 9.64 12.97 -15.33
N ALA A 28 9.50 12.43 -14.12
CA ALA A 28 8.27 11.82 -13.63
C ALA A 28 7.25 12.85 -13.08
N ASP A 29 7.68 13.82 -12.27
CA ASP A 29 6.77 14.80 -11.65
C ASP A 29 5.94 15.57 -12.69
N PRO A 30 6.49 16.03 -13.85
CA PRO A 30 5.68 16.70 -14.86
C PRO A 30 4.53 15.84 -15.41
N LEU A 31 4.74 14.51 -15.55
CA LEU A 31 3.71 13.58 -16.04
C LEU A 31 2.63 13.35 -15.00
N VAL A 32 3.02 13.18 -13.73
CA VAL A 32 2.09 13.10 -12.59
C VAL A 32 1.24 14.37 -12.53
N LEU A 33 1.88 15.54 -12.56
CA LEU A 33 1.21 16.82 -12.42
C LEU A 33 0.25 17.12 -13.58
N ASP A 34 0.59 16.77 -14.83
CA ASP A 34 -0.34 16.88 -15.96
C ASP A 34 -1.56 15.96 -15.75
N CYS A 35 -1.33 14.71 -15.38
CA CYS A 35 -2.41 13.75 -15.14
C CYS A 35 -3.34 14.20 -14.00
N ALA A 36 -2.77 14.56 -12.86
CA ALA A 36 -3.50 15.00 -11.67
C ALA A 36 -4.30 16.29 -11.92
N ARG A 37 -3.72 17.28 -12.62
CA ARG A 37 -4.44 18.54 -12.95
C ARG A 37 -5.61 18.30 -13.90
N ARG A 38 -5.50 17.35 -14.82
CA ARG A 38 -6.61 17.00 -15.72
C ARG A 38 -7.72 16.25 -14.99
N LEU A 39 -7.38 15.35 -14.06
CA LEU A 39 -8.37 14.73 -13.19
C LEU A 39 -9.06 15.77 -12.30
N ALA A 40 -8.30 16.66 -11.67
CA ALA A 40 -8.83 17.69 -10.79
C ALA A 40 -9.75 18.71 -11.50
N ALA A 41 -9.58 18.91 -12.82
CA ALA A 41 -10.44 19.79 -13.59
C ALA A 41 -11.86 19.23 -13.80
N ASP A 42 -12.02 17.91 -13.80
CA ASP A 42 -13.31 17.22 -13.96
C ASP A 42 -13.29 15.82 -13.29
N PRO A 43 -13.23 15.76 -11.94
CA PRO A 43 -13.00 14.52 -11.18
C PRO A 43 -14.10 13.48 -11.36
N GLY A 44 -15.31 13.91 -11.69
CA GLY A 44 -16.46 13.06 -11.96
C GLY A 44 -16.82 12.95 -13.45
N GLY A 45 -15.96 13.45 -14.34
CA GLY A 45 -16.25 13.56 -15.77
C GLY A 45 -16.18 12.25 -16.53
N GLU A 46 -16.66 12.29 -17.78
CA GLU A 46 -16.61 11.14 -18.72
C GLU A 46 -15.18 10.63 -18.94
N ARG A 47 -14.15 11.46 -18.75
CA ARG A 47 -12.74 11.09 -18.93
C ARG A 47 -11.98 10.84 -17.63
N ALA A 48 -12.64 10.86 -16.47
CA ALA A 48 -11.99 10.63 -15.19
C ALA A 48 -11.26 9.27 -15.14
N HIS A 49 -11.84 8.23 -15.75
CA HIS A 49 -11.25 6.90 -15.85
C HIS A 49 -9.84 6.90 -16.50
N VAL A 50 -9.61 7.76 -17.50
CA VAL A 50 -8.31 7.87 -18.19
C VAL A 50 -7.23 8.40 -17.24
N TRP A 51 -7.56 9.43 -16.47
CA TRP A 51 -6.60 10.07 -15.57
C TRP A 51 -6.38 9.28 -14.29
N VAL A 52 -7.41 8.61 -13.78
CA VAL A 52 -7.26 7.61 -12.70
C VAL A 52 -6.31 6.49 -13.15
N ALA A 53 -6.50 5.93 -14.35
CA ALA A 53 -5.61 4.89 -14.88
C ALA A 53 -4.14 5.36 -14.95
N GLY A 54 -3.92 6.61 -15.36
CA GLY A 54 -2.57 7.20 -15.38
C GLY A 54 -1.94 7.32 -14.00
N LEU A 55 -2.70 7.77 -13.00
CA LEU A 55 -2.20 7.88 -11.61
C LEU A 55 -1.99 6.50 -10.96
N VAL A 56 -2.82 5.51 -11.25
CA VAL A 56 -2.61 4.11 -10.82
C VAL A 56 -1.33 3.55 -11.43
N ALA A 57 -1.11 3.74 -12.73
CA ALA A 57 0.10 3.26 -13.40
C ALA A 57 1.39 3.90 -12.84
N MET A 58 1.31 5.13 -12.34
CA MET A 58 2.44 5.85 -11.73
C MET A 58 2.50 5.72 -10.20
N SER A 59 1.60 4.93 -9.59
CA SER A 59 1.51 4.82 -8.12
C SER A 59 2.78 4.25 -7.48
N GLY A 60 3.51 3.35 -8.15
CA GLY A 60 4.80 2.85 -7.65
C GLY A 60 5.90 3.93 -7.54
N TYR A 61 5.87 4.93 -8.44
CA TYR A 61 6.72 6.12 -8.29
C TYR A 61 6.25 7.00 -7.12
N LEU A 62 4.94 7.22 -7.03
CA LEU A 62 4.32 8.07 -6.00
C LEU A 62 4.42 7.49 -4.58
N ALA A 63 4.46 6.17 -4.44
CA ALA A 63 4.54 5.49 -3.14
C ALA A 63 5.94 5.46 -2.53
N TRP A 64 6.98 5.76 -3.33
CA TRP A 64 8.36 5.77 -2.85
C TRP A 64 8.80 7.16 -2.37
N ARG A 65 9.28 8.02 -3.27
CA ARG A 65 9.78 9.37 -2.93
C ARG A 65 9.53 10.36 -4.09
N PRO A 66 8.27 10.69 -4.39
CA PRO A 66 7.93 11.71 -5.39
C PRO A 66 8.31 13.12 -4.91
N GLY A 67 8.25 14.10 -5.82
CA GLY A 67 8.25 15.51 -5.39
C GLY A 67 7.02 15.83 -4.55
N ARG A 68 7.18 16.61 -3.46
CA ARG A 68 6.08 16.98 -2.53
C ARG A 68 4.87 17.60 -3.24
N GLU A 69 5.08 18.40 -4.30
CA GLU A 69 3.97 18.97 -5.09
C GLU A 69 3.23 17.88 -5.88
N ALA A 70 3.96 16.96 -6.50
CA ALA A 70 3.39 15.88 -7.30
C ALA A 70 2.57 14.91 -6.44
N GLU A 71 3.10 14.49 -5.30
CA GLU A 71 2.40 13.65 -4.32
C GLU A 71 1.08 14.29 -3.89
N ARG A 72 1.14 15.51 -3.37
CA ARG A 72 -0.04 16.22 -2.88
C ARG A 72 -1.08 16.40 -3.98
N THR A 73 -0.67 16.85 -5.16
CA THR A 73 -1.60 17.10 -6.27
C THR A 73 -2.26 15.81 -6.76
N ALA A 74 -1.51 14.70 -6.81
CA ALA A 74 -2.06 13.39 -7.17
C ALA A 74 -3.07 12.89 -6.13
N LEU A 75 -2.73 12.96 -4.84
CA LEU A 75 -3.61 12.58 -3.75
C LEU A 75 -4.91 13.39 -3.74
N ASP A 76 -4.82 14.71 -3.87
CA ASP A 76 -5.99 15.61 -3.91
C ASP A 76 -6.91 15.26 -5.10
N ALA A 77 -6.33 15.02 -6.28
CA ALA A 77 -7.10 14.68 -7.48
C ALA A 77 -7.76 13.30 -7.38
N LEU A 78 -7.07 12.29 -6.85
CA LEU A 78 -7.62 10.96 -6.64
C LEU A 78 -8.76 10.98 -5.61
N ARG A 79 -8.57 11.67 -4.48
CA ARG A 79 -9.62 11.82 -3.46
C ARG A 79 -10.85 12.53 -4.00
N ALA A 80 -10.67 13.58 -4.80
CA ALA A 80 -11.78 14.24 -5.48
C ALA A 80 -12.53 13.29 -6.42
N ALA A 81 -11.82 12.43 -7.17
CA ALA A 81 -12.44 11.42 -8.02
C ALA A 81 -13.19 10.36 -7.19
N VAL A 82 -12.61 9.90 -6.08
CA VAL A 82 -13.28 8.97 -5.13
C VAL A 82 -14.59 9.57 -4.63
N GLN A 83 -14.59 10.85 -4.23
CA GLN A 83 -15.78 11.54 -3.74
C GLN A 83 -16.85 11.68 -4.84
N GLU A 84 -16.48 12.15 -6.01
CA GLU A 84 -17.43 12.44 -7.10
C GLU A 84 -18.00 11.19 -7.77
N LEU A 85 -17.22 10.12 -7.85
CA LEU A 85 -17.60 8.87 -8.54
C LEU A 85 -18.13 7.80 -7.57
N GLY A 86 -17.63 7.78 -6.34
CA GLY A 86 -17.84 6.69 -5.38
C GLY A 86 -19.29 6.51 -4.94
N ASP A 87 -20.03 7.60 -4.77
CA ASP A 87 -21.43 7.57 -4.32
C ASP A 87 -22.43 7.48 -5.49
N ARG A 88 -21.94 7.44 -6.73
CA ARG A 88 -22.83 7.29 -7.89
C ARG A 88 -23.42 5.89 -7.91
N PRO A 89 -24.75 5.75 -8.10
CA PRO A 89 -25.36 4.45 -8.24
C PRO A 89 -24.91 3.80 -9.56
N CYS A 90 -24.67 2.50 -9.54
CA CYS A 90 -24.48 1.67 -10.71
C CYS A 90 -25.27 0.36 -10.56
N PRO A 91 -25.63 -0.31 -11.66
CA PRO A 91 -26.44 -1.53 -11.63
C PRO A 91 -25.65 -2.81 -11.32
N HIS A 92 -24.31 -2.71 -11.20
CA HIS A 92 -23.43 -3.86 -11.02
C HIS A 92 -23.39 -4.28 -9.55
N ASP A 93 -23.47 -5.59 -9.32
CA ASP A 93 -23.37 -6.19 -7.99
C ASP A 93 -21.91 -6.29 -7.50
N ASP A 94 -20.96 -6.28 -8.42
CA ASP A 94 -19.52 -6.47 -8.16
C ASP A 94 -18.66 -5.65 -9.15
N HIS A 95 -17.40 -5.39 -8.79
CA HIS A 95 -16.49 -4.58 -9.60
C HIS A 95 -15.13 -5.26 -9.84
N PRO A 96 -14.55 -5.15 -11.05
CA PRO A 96 -13.28 -5.81 -11.37
C PRO A 96 -12.15 -5.59 -10.36
N TYR A 97 -11.98 -4.36 -9.86
CA TYR A 97 -10.92 -4.05 -8.88
C TYR A 97 -11.03 -4.87 -7.57
N GLU A 98 -12.21 -5.35 -7.21
CA GLU A 98 -12.43 -6.16 -5.99
C GLU A 98 -11.81 -7.55 -6.12
N ALA A 99 -11.77 -8.11 -7.33
CA ALA A 99 -11.17 -9.43 -7.59
C ALA A 99 -9.64 -9.41 -7.46
N ASP A 100 -9.02 -8.28 -7.82
CA ASP A 100 -7.57 -8.11 -7.78
C ASP A 100 -7.00 -8.01 -6.35
N MET A 101 -7.85 -7.70 -5.36
CA MET A 101 -7.41 -7.49 -3.97
C MET A 101 -6.69 -8.69 -3.38
N ARG A 102 -7.12 -9.91 -3.74
CA ARG A 102 -6.50 -11.15 -3.24
C ARG A 102 -5.21 -11.54 -3.96
N ALA A 103 -4.86 -10.83 -5.03
CA ALA A 103 -3.70 -11.12 -5.86
C ALA A 103 -2.63 -10.03 -5.78
N LEU A 104 -3.03 -8.77 -5.57
CA LEU A 104 -2.11 -7.62 -5.55
C LEU A 104 -1.71 -7.28 -4.12
N GLU A 105 -0.40 -7.17 -3.86
CA GLU A 105 0.12 -6.54 -2.65
C GLU A 105 0.05 -5.01 -2.83
N ASP A 106 1.12 -4.25 -2.55
CA ASP A 106 1.14 -2.81 -2.83
C ASP A 106 1.39 -2.48 -4.32
N GLU A 107 1.74 -3.47 -5.17
CA GLU A 107 2.03 -3.26 -6.60
C GLU A 107 0.79 -3.10 -7.48
N ILE A 108 -0.18 -2.28 -7.06
CA ILE A 108 -1.41 -2.03 -7.82
C ILE A 108 -1.17 -1.50 -9.24
N TRP A 109 0.01 -0.91 -9.50
CA TRP A 109 0.43 -0.46 -10.83
C TRP A 109 0.65 -1.62 -11.82
N GLN A 110 0.75 -2.85 -11.32
CA GLN A 110 0.77 -4.07 -12.12
C GLN A 110 -0.64 -4.61 -12.41
N GLY A 111 -1.66 -4.07 -11.73
CA GLY A 111 -3.06 -4.46 -11.90
C GLY A 111 -3.60 -4.19 -13.30
N ASP A 112 -4.41 -5.11 -13.79
CA ASP A 112 -5.08 -5.00 -15.09
C ASP A 112 -6.35 -4.15 -14.95
N THR A 113 -6.18 -2.83 -14.92
CA THR A 113 -7.31 -1.94 -14.60
C THR A 113 -8.41 -1.93 -15.67
N GLY A 114 -8.07 -2.22 -16.94
CA GLY A 114 -8.93 -2.03 -18.10
C GLY A 114 -9.42 -0.59 -18.36
N LEU A 115 -9.06 0.38 -17.50
CA LEU A 115 -9.66 1.71 -17.49
C LEU A 115 -9.35 2.56 -18.72
N LEU A 116 -8.32 2.24 -19.50
CA LEU A 116 -7.97 3.00 -20.71
C LEU A 116 -8.72 2.52 -21.96
N THR A 117 -9.03 1.23 -22.00
CA THR A 117 -9.57 0.54 -23.18
C THR A 117 -11.02 0.11 -22.98
N GLY A 118 -11.48 0.02 -21.73
CA GLY A 118 -12.73 -0.68 -21.38
C GLY A 118 -12.61 -2.18 -21.51
N GLU A 119 -11.39 -2.73 -21.50
CA GLU A 119 -11.11 -4.16 -21.71
C GLU A 119 -9.99 -4.63 -20.77
N LEU A 120 -10.20 -5.78 -20.12
CA LEU A 120 -9.17 -6.48 -19.34
C LEU A 120 -8.29 -7.33 -20.28
N ALA A 121 -6.98 -7.32 -20.06
CA ALA A 121 -6.01 -8.17 -20.75
C ALA A 121 -6.19 -9.67 -20.44
N ALA A 122 -6.65 -10.02 -19.24
CA ALA A 122 -6.83 -11.43 -18.84
C ALA A 122 -7.96 -12.16 -19.59
N GLY A 123 -8.83 -11.44 -20.32
CA GLY A 123 -9.80 -12.03 -21.23
C GLY A 123 -10.86 -12.94 -20.57
N ASP A 124 -11.03 -12.86 -19.25
CA ASP A 124 -12.01 -13.69 -18.55
C ASP A 124 -13.43 -13.16 -18.86
N GLY A 125 -14.23 -14.03 -19.48
CA GLY A 125 -15.20 -13.67 -20.50
C GLY A 125 -16.56 -13.12 -20.04
N ASP A 126 -16.64 -12.37 -18.94
CA ASP A 126 -17.93 -11.85 -18.41
C ASP A 126 -17.90 -10.39 -17.92
N VAL A 127 -16.78 -9.68 -18.08
CA VAL A 127 -16.69 -8.26 -17.73
C VAL A 127 -16.75 -7.40 -19.00
N ASP A 128 -17.79 -6.58 -19.12
CA ASP A 128 -17.95 -5.65 -20.23
C ASP A 128 -17.35 -4.25 -19.94
N ALA A 129 -17.24 -3.44 -21.00
CA ALA A 129 -16.72 -2.09 -20.90
C ALA A 129 -17.59 -1.17 -20.01
N GLU A 130 -18.90 -1.42 -19.90
CA GLU A 130 -19.80 -0.64 -19.06
C GLU A 130 -19.45 -0.85 -17.58
N ARG A 131 -19.15 -2.09 -17.20
CA ARG A 131 -18.71 -2.46 -15.86
C ARG A 131 -17.29 -1.99 -15.54
N ILE A 132 -16.36 -2.09 -16.50
CA ILE A 132 -14.97 -1.60 -16.34
C ILE A 132 -14.94 -0.08 -16.15
N LEU A 133 -15.70 0.66 -16.95
CA LEU A 133 -15.69 2.12 -16.94
C LEU A 133 -16.73 2.72 -15.97
N CYS A 134 -17.46 1.90 -15.22
CA CYS A 134 -18.46 2.41 -14.30
C CYS A 134 -17.82 3.27 -13.19
N PRO A 135 -18.54 4.30 -12.67
CA PRO A 135 -17.99 5.21 -11.66
C PRO A 135 -17.44 4.51 -10.42
N ARG A 136 -18.09 3.44 -9.94
CA ARG A 136 -17.65 2.71 -8.76
C ARG A 136 -16.34 1.95 -8.96
N ASN A 137 -16.14 1.32 -10.12
CA ASN A 137 -14.87 0.65 -10.43
C ASN A 137 -13.72 1.67 -10.57
N VAL A 138 -13.97 2.80 -11.24
CA VAL A 138 -13.00 3.89 -11.35
C VAL A 138 -12.64 4.46 -9.97
N ALA A 139 -13.63 4.69 -9.11
CA ALA A 139 -13.40 5.12 -7.73
C ALA A 139 -12.64 4.06 -6.92
N GLY A 140 -12.90 2.76 -7.12
CA GLY A 140 -12.17 1.66 -6.49
C GLY A 140 -10.68 1.73 -6.76
N TRP A 141 -10.28 1.78 -8.03
CA TRP A 141 -8.88 1.96 -8.42
C TRP A 141 -8.25 3.24 -7.86
N ALA A 142 -9.01 4.34 -7.81
CA ALA A 142 -8.54 5.57 -7.20
C ALA A 142 -8.31 5.42 -5.69
N ARG A 143 -9.16 4.69 -4.96
CA ARG A 143 -8.97 4.38 -3.53
C ARG A 143 -7.70 3.56 -3.32
N LEU A 144 -7.50 2.50 -4.11
CA LEU A 144 -6.29 1.68 -4.02
C LEU A 144 -5.02 2.52 -4.22
N ALA A 145 -5.03 3.42 -5.21
CA ALA A 145 -3.90 4.33 -5.43
C ALA A 145 -3.68 5.31 -4.27
N VAL A 146 -4.75 5.88 -3.71
CA VAL A 146 -4.61 6.73 -2.51
C VAL A 146 -4.01 5.95 -1.35
N ASP A 147 -4.47 4.73 -1.11
CA ASP A 147 -4.00 3.90 0.01
C ASP A 147 -2.54 3.44 -0.16
N VAL A 148 -2.11 3.11 -1.39
CA VAL A 148 -0.70 2.78 -1.66
C VAL A 148 0.23 4.00 -1.46
N ILE A 149 -0.22 5.20 -1.83
CA ILE A 149 0.59 6.43 -1.72
C ILE A 149 0.57 6.99 -0.28
N ALA A 150 -0.60 6.97 0.34
CA ALA A 150 -0.86 7.48 1.68
C ALA A 150 -1.75 6.48 2.45
N PRO A 151 -1.14 5.42 3.02
CA PRO A 151 -1.85 4.37 3.74
C PRO A 151 -2.77 4.91 4.82
N PHE A 152 -3.95 4.30 4.97
CA PHE A 152 -4.94 4.69 5.98
C PHE A 152 -5.47 6.14 5.85
N THR A 153 -5.42 6.73 4.64
CA THR A 153 -6.04 8.05 4.40
C THR A 153 -7.29 8.00 3.53
N VAL A 154 -7.77 6.79 3.24
CA VAL A 154 -8.99 6.53 2.46
C VAL A 154 -9.74 5.33 3.04
N ARG A 155 -11.07 5.43 3.09
CA ARG A 155 -11.96 4.37 3.58
C ARG A 155 -12.53 3.54 2.42
N ARG A 156 -13.21 2.45 2.76
CA ARG A 156 -13.92 1.55 1.82
C ARG A 156 -12.99 0.89 0.80
N VAL A 157 -11.78 0.54 1.22
CA VAL A 157 -10.93 -0.42 0.49
C VAL A 157 -11.47 -1.82 0.79
N PRO A 158 -11.68 -2.71 -0.20
CA PRO A 158 -12.19 -4.05 0.07
C PRO A 158 -11.17 -4.89 0.84
N VAL A 159 -11.64 -5.75 1.75
CA VAL A 159 -10.78 -6.69 2.45
C VAL A 159 -10.31 -7.84 1.57
N GLY A 160 -9.12 -8.34 1.89
CA GLY A 160 -8.59 -9.56 1.31
C GLY A 160 -7.09 -9.47 1.07
N ALA A 161 -6.30 -9.62 2.13
CA ALA A 161 -4.86 -9.75 2.02
C ALA A 161 -4.47 -10.90 1.05
N PRO A 162 -3.43 -10.71 0.23
CA PRO A 162 -2.93 -11.74 -0.70
C PRO A 162 -2.63 -13.09 -0.04
N GLU A 163 -2.79 -14.18 -0.78
CA GLU A 163 -2.56 -15.54 -0.25
C GLU A 163 -1.13 -15.73 0.28
N GLY A 164 -0.14 -15.11 -0.37
CA GLY A 164 1.25 -15.08 0.11
C GLY A 164 1.37 -14.49 1.52
N HIS A 165 0.69 -13.37 1.80
CA HIS A 165 0.65 -12.78 3.14
C HIS A 165 -0.01 -13.72 4.15
N ARG A 166 -1.10 -14.40 3.78
CA ARG A 166 -1.77 -15.36 4.69
C ARG A 166 -0.87 -16.53 5.06
N SER A 167 -0.13 -17.06 4.09
CA SER A 167 0.85 -18.12 4.34
C SER A 167 1.93 -17.63 5.31
N ALA A 168 2.47 -16.44 5.08
CA ALA A 168 3.51 -15.88 5.94
C ALA A 168 3.00 -15.57 7.35
N ILE A 169 1.80 -15.00 7.51
CA ILE A 169 1.15 -14.81 8.81
C ILE A 169 1.08 -16.14 9.58
N SER A 170 0.68 -17.23 8.92
CA SER A 170 0.63 -18.55 9.56
C SER A 170 2.01 -19.05 9.99
N THR A 171 3.05 -18.84 9.17
CA THR A 171 4.43 -19.22 9.50
C THR A 171 4.93 -18.44 10.72
N PHE A 172 4.82 -17.11 10.69
CA PHE A 172 5.35 -16.26 11.75
C PHE A 172 4.54 -16.35 13.04
N SER A 173 3.22 -16.55 12.96
CA SER A 173 2.40 -16.91 14.13
C SER A 173 2.92 -18.19 14.80
N GLY A 174 3.29 -19.22 14.02
CA GLY A 174 3.93 -20.43 14.56
C GLY A 174 5.24 -20.14 15.30
N ILE A 175 6.10 -19.31 14.72
CA ILE A 175 7.38 -18.90 15.32
C ILE A 175 7.14 -18.14 16.64
N VAL A 176 6.35 -17.06 16.61
CA VAL A 176 6.14 -16.19 17.79
C VAL A 176 5.29 -16.84 18.90
N ASN A 177 4.66 -17.99 18.63
CA ASN A 177 4.00 -18.80 19.66
C ASN A 177 4.83 -20.03 20.10
N ASP A 178 6.08 -20.17 19.66
CA ASP A 178 6.96 -21.30 20.00
C ASP A 178 6.48 -22.67 19.47
N TYR A 179 5.78 -22.65 18.34
CA TYR A 179 5.34 -23.83 17.58
C TYR A 179 5.66 -23.69 16.08
N PRO A 180 6.93 -23.47 15.69
CA PRO A 180 7.28 -23.23 14.29
C PRO A 180 6.99 -24.45 13.41
N TYR A 181 6.52 -24.17 12.20
CA TYR A 181 6.42 -25.17 11.14
C TYR A 181 7.66 -25.08 10.25
N GLY A 182 8.67 -25.92 10.50
CA GLY A 182 9.93 -25.90 9.74
C GLY A 182 11.11 -25.41 10.57
N ASP A 183 12.10 -24.82 9.90
CA ASP A 183 13.29 -24.25 10.53
C ASP A 183 13.11 -22.74 10.72
N PRO A 184 12.85 -22.26 11.96
CA PRO A 184 12.65 -20.84 12.20
C PRO A 184 13.90 -20.00 11.90
N ALA A 185 15.11 -20.59 11.87
CA ALA A 185 16.31 -19.84 11.51
C ALA A 185 16.33 -19.47 10.02
N GLU A 186 15.88 -20.40 9.15
CA GLU A 186 15.77 -20.15 7.70
C GLU A 186 14.69 -19.10 7.43
N ASP A 187 13.50 -19.26 8.00
CA ASP A 187 12.38 -18.32 7.83
C ASP A 187 12.74 -16.89 8.27
N LEU A 188 13.44 -16.74 9.40
CA LEU A 188 13.85 -15.42 9.91
C LEU A 188 14.96 -14.77 9.07
N ILE A 189 15.90 -15.56 8.53
CA ILE A 189 16.94 -15.04 7.63
C ILE A 189 16.32 -14.58 6.31
N ASP A 190 15.43 -15.38 5.75
CA ASP A 190 14.74 -15.08 4.50
C ASP A 190 13.89 -13.81 4.64
N GLU A 191 13.15 -13.67 5.75
CA GLU A 191 12.38 -12.47 6.02
C GLU A 191 13.27 -11.25 6.30
N ALA A 192 14.39 -11.41 7.03
CA ALA A 192 15.35 -10.32 7.19
C ALA A 192 15.94 -9.86 5.84
N GLY A 193 16.04 -10.76 4.86
CA GLY A 193 16.50 -10.49 3.50
C GLY A 193 15.42 -9.99 2.53
N SER A 194 14.15 -9.92 2.93
CA SER A 194 13.03 -9.67 2.01
C SER A 194 12.74 -8.20 1.72
N LEU A 195 13.42 -7.26 2.40
CA LEU A 195 13.23 -5.82 2.22
C LEU A 195 13.51 -5.38 0.78
N PRO A 196 12.51 -4.85 0.04
CA PRO A 196 12.73 -4.31 -1.30
C PRO A 196 13.68 -3.11 -1.29
N ALA A 197 14.36 -2.85 -2.41
CA ALA A 197 15.27 -1.70 -2.53
C ALA A 197 14.55 -0.33 -2.50
N ARG A 198 13.26 -0.30 -2.88
CA ARG A 198 12.40 0.88 -2.89
C ARG A 198 10.99 0.49 -2.43
N PRO A 199 10.81 0.19 -1.13
CA PRO A 199 9.53 -0.25 -0.59
C PRO A 199 8.53 0.91 -0.56
N THR A 200 7.23 0.62 -0.71
CA THR A 200 6.19 1.60 -0.37
C THR A 200 6.22 1.89 1.14
N ARG A 201 5.49 2.92 1.59
CA ARG A 201 5.32 3.21 3.02
C ARG A 201 4.73 2.01 3.78
N GLY A 202 3.71 1.36 3.21
CA GLY A 202 3.07 0.18 3.80
C GLY A 202 4.02 -1.01 3.93
N VAL A 203 4.79 -1.31 2.86
CA VAL A 203 5.78 -2.39 2.87
C VAL A 203 6.91 -2.12 3.88
N LEU A 204 7.42 -0.90 3.94
CA LEU A 204 8.48 -0.53 4.88
C LEU A 204 8.01 -0.64 6.34
N ALA A 205 6.80 -0.14 6.63
CA ALA A 205 6.19 -0.25 7.95
C ALA A 205 5.97 -1.72 8.33
N GLY A 206 5.35 -2.49 7.44
CA GLY A 206 5.09 -3.91 7.64
C GLY A 206 6.35 -4.74 7.90
N TYR A 207 7.44 -4.43 7.19
CA TYR A 207 8.75 -5.04 7.41
C TYR A 207 9.28 -4.79 8.83
N LEU A 208 9.33 -3.53 9.28
CA LEU A 208 9.82 -3.17 10.61
C LEU A 208 8.95 -3.75 11.73
N VAL A 209 7.63 -3.73 11.55
CA VAL A 209 6.68 -4.35 12.49
C VAL A 209 6.90 -5.86 12.59
N THR A 210 7.20 -6.54 11.47
CA THR A 210 7.50 -7.99 11.47
C THR A 210 8.84 -8.30 12.13
N MET A 211 9.88 -7.48 11.87
CA MET A 211 11.17 -7.60 12.54
C MET A 211 11.03 -7.45 14.06
N ASN A 212 10.25 -6.47 14.53
CA ASN A 212 9.98 -6.28 15.95
C ASN A 212 9.20 -7.46 16.56
N ALA A 213 8.14 -7.92 15.91
CA ALA A 213 7.35 -9.05 16.40
C ALA A 213 8.18 -10.33 16.60
N THR A 214 9.20 -10.54 15.77
CA THR A 214 9.97 -11.79 15.73
C THR A 214 11.30 -11.71 16.48
N CYS A 215 11.79 -10.51 16.82
CA CYS A 215 13.13 -10.34 17.40
C CYS A 215 13.29 -11.04 18.74
N TRP A 216 12.23 -11.12 19.56
CA TRP A 216 12.30 -11.83 20.84
C TRP A 216 12.64 -13.32 20.67
N TYR A 217 12.16 -13.94 19.58
CA TYR A 217 12.42 -15.36 19.30
C TYR A 217 13.87 -15.54 18.86
N ALA A 218 14.38 -14.66 17.99
CA ALA A 218 15.77 -14.66 17.54
C ALA A 218 16.77 -14.34 18.66
N ALA A 219 16.40 -13.45 19.58
CA ALA A 219 17.20 -13.11 20.77
C ALA A 219 17.14 -14.19 21.86
N SER A 220 16.20 -15.13 21.76
CA SER A 220 16.10 -16.24 22.69
C SER A 220 17.14 -17.33 22.39
N GLU A 221 17.50 -18.14 23.38
CA GLU A 221 18.41 -19.28 23.19
C GLU A 221 17.78 -20.45 22.38
N ARG A 222 16.61 -20.25 21.75
CA ARG A 222 15.95 -21.24 20.88
C ARG A 222 16.70 -21.45 19.57
N ILE A 223 17.28 -20.37 19.04
CA ILE A 223 18.13 -20.40 17.85
C ILE A 223 19.55 -20.12 18.32
N THR A 224 20.45 -21.08 18.13
CA THR A 224 21.86 -20.92 18.52
C THR A 224 22.74 -20.34 17.41
N ASP A 225 22.21 -20.21 16.19
CA ASP A 225 22.96 -19.66 15.06
C ASP A 225 22.96 -18.12 15.12
N ARG A 226 24.15 -17.53 15.24
CA ARG A 226 24.32 -16.07 15.28
C ARG A 226 24.01 -15.40 13.93
N SER A 227 23.97 -16.16 12.84
CA SER A 227 23.62 -15.62 11.52
C SER A 227 22.22 -15.02 11.47
N VAL A 228 21.29 -15.49 12.32
CA VAL A 228 19.90 -14.99 12.39
C VAL A 228 19.83 -13.56 12.92
N PRO A 229 20.26 -13.26 14.18
CA PRO A 229 20.24 -11.87 14.66
C PRO A 229 21.12 -10.95 13.81
N ASP A 230 22.25 -11.41 13.28
CA ASP A 230 23.09 -10.60 12.39
C ASP A 230 22.36 -10.22 11.08
N ALA A 231 21.57 -11.14 10.51
CA ALA A 231 20.73 -10.86 9.35
C ALA A 231 19.61 -9.87 9.67
N MET A 232 18.91 -10.07 10.79
CA MET A 232 17.83 -9.18 11.24
C MET A 232 18.35 -7.77 11.53
N ILE A 233 19.47 -7.63 12.24
CA ILE A 233 20.13 -6.33 12.49
C ILE A 233 20.42 -5.62 11.16
N LYS A 234 21.07 -6.31 10.22
CA LYS A 234 21.37 -5.75 8.89
C LYS A 234 20.10 -5.30 8.16
N GLY A 235 19.04 -6.08 8.26
CA GLY A 235 17.74 -5.79 7.67
C GLY A 235 17.09 -4.54 8.25
N VAL A 236 17.03 -4.44 9.59
CA VAL A 236 16.50 -3.28 10.32
C VAL A 236 17.34 -2.02 10.03
N GLU A 237 18.66 -2.11 10.06
CA GLU A 237 19.54 -0.98 9.70
C GLU A 237 19.30 -0.49 8.26
N ALA A 238 19.10 -1.43 7.31
CA ALA A 238 18.76 -1.09 5.94
C ALA A 238 17.40 -0.39 5.86
N ALA A 239 16.38 -0.87 6.57
CA ALA A 239 15.05 -0.24 6.63
C ALA A 239 15.09 1.16 7.25
N VAL A 240 15.85 1.35 8.34
CA VAL A 240 16.02 2.67 8.98
C VAL A 240 16.63 3.69 8.03
N ALA A 241 17.58 3.29 7.18
CA ALA A 241 18.15 4.17 6.17
C ALA A 241 17.15 4.62 5.08
N LEU A 242 16.02 3.90 4.96
CA LEU A 242 14.94 4.19 4.02
C LEU A 242 13.79 4.99 4.64
N LEU A 243 13.73 5.09 5.97
CA LEU A 243 12.84 6.05 6.64
C LEU A 243 13.25 7.47 6.22
N GLY A 244 12.26 8.31 5.92
CA GLY A 244 12.49 9.71 5.54
C GLY A 244 13.02 10.55 6.71
N ASP A 245 13.19 11.85 6.49
CA ASP A 245 13.55 12.77 7.58
C ASP A 245 12.42 12.87 8.62
N ASP A 246 12.79 13.26 9.84
CA ASP A 246 11.94 13.50 11.02
C ASP A 246 10.92 14.65 10.81
N ASP A 247 10.01 14.53 9.84
CA ASP A 247 8.81 15.37 9.84
C ASP A 247 8.12 15.14 11.20
N PRO A 248 7.77 16.21 11.94
CA PRO A 248 7.29 16.09 13.30
C PRO A 248 6.03 15.22 13.31
N CYS A 249 6.09 14.16 14.12
CA CYS A 249 4.96 13.28 14.38
C CYS A 249 3.72 14.11 14.74
N ALA A 250 2.61 13.86 14.05
CA ALA A 250 1.35 14.54 14.28
C ALA A 250 0.53 13.88 15.40
N HIS A 251 0.89 12.65 15.79
CA HIS A 251 0.20 11.84 16.78
C HIS A 251 0.50 12.31 18.21
N ALA A 252 -0.51 12.28 19.07
CA ALA A 252 -0.39 12.58 20.49
C ALA A 252 0.27 11.43 21.26
N PRO A 253 0.76 11.68 22.49
CA PRO A 253 1.27 10.61 23.34
C PRO A 253 0.19 9.53 23.58
N GLY A 254 0.53 8.28 23.26
CA GLY A 254 -0.38 7.13 23.39
C GLY A 254 -1.24 6.85 22.16
N GLU A 255 -1.10 7.61 21.08
CA GLU A 255 -1.77 7.33 19.79
C GLU A 255 -0.98 6.35 18.92
N HIS A 256 0.31 6.10 19.20
CA HIS A 256 1.05 5.06 18.52
C HIS A 256 0.59 3.66 18.99
N PRO A 257 0.55 2.66 18.08
CA PRO A 257 0.09 1.31 18.42
C PRO A 257 1.02 0.61 19.43
N SER A 258 0.46 -0.30 20.23
CA SER A 258 1.25 -1.21 21.04
C SER A 258 1.72 -2.41 20.21
N THR A 259 2.94 -2.88 20.47
CA THR A 259 3.53 -4.08 19.88
C THR A 259 3.81 -5.18 20.93
N ASP A 260 3.15 -5.10 22.09
CA ASP A 260 3.38 -6.01 23.23
C ASP A 260 2.93 -7.46 22.99
N ASP A 261 2.08 -7.69 21.99
CA ASP A 261 1.65 -9.02 21.54
C ASP A 261 2.36 -9.38 20.22
N PRO A 262 3.39 -10.25 20.25
CA PRO A 262 4.10 -10.69 19.06
C PRO A 262 3.21 -11.37 18.00
N ASP A 263 2.17 -12.10 18.40
CA ASP A 263 1.29 -12.79 17.45
C ASP A 263 0.45 -11.78 16.67
N HIS A 264 -0.20 -10.87 17.38
CA HIS A 264 -0.92 -9.76 16.78
C HIS A 264 0.00 -8.88 15.91
N THR A 265 1.15 -8.48 16.44
CA THR A 265 2.13 -7.63 15.75
C THR A 265 2.64 -8.29 14.47
N SER A 266 2.93 -9.60 14.50
CA SER A 266 3.38 -10.34 13.31
C SER A 266 2.29 -10.39 12.22
N ARG A 267 1.01 -10.56 12.61
CA ARG A 267 -0.13 -10.50 11.70
C ARG A 267 -0.24 -9.11 11.06
N VAL A 268 -0.21 -8.06 11.87
CA VAL A 268 -0.27 -6.66 11.40
C VAL A 268 0.88 -6.37 10.43
N GLY A 269 2.09 -6.82 10.72
CA GLY A 269 3.27 -6.63 9.89
C GLY A 269 3.11 -7.11 8.44
N TYR A 270 2.39 -8.20 8.19
CA TYR A 270 2.07 -8.63 6.81
C TYR A 270 0.84 -7.93 6.22
N LEU A 271 -0.17 -7.65 7.04
CA LEU A 271 -1.37 -6.95 6.57
C LEU A 271 -1.04 -5.53 6.07
N LEU A 272 -0.09 -4.84 6.69
CA LEU A 272 0.37 -3.50 6.29
C LEU A 272 0.93 -3.42 4.87
N ARG A 273 1.38 -4.55 4.28
CA ARG A 273 2.08 -4.60 2.99
C ARG A 273 1.16 -4.62 1.77
N SER A 274 -0.16 -4.54 1.98
CA SER A 274 -1.15 -4.54 0.90
C SER A 274 -2.37 -3.69 1.25
N PRO A 275 -3.07 -3.09 0.28
CA PRO A 275 -4.30 -2.36 0.56
C PRO A 275 -5.39 -3.25 1.17
N GLY A 276 -5.52 -4.50 0.68
CA GLY A 276 -6.51 -5.45 1.19
C GLY A 276 -6.23 -5.91 2.61
N GLY A 277 -4.96 -5.99 3.01
CA GLY A 277 -4.58 -6.27 4.38
C GLY A 277 -4.77 -5.06 5.31
N ARG A 278 -4.46 -3.85 4.85
CA ARG A 278 -4.76 -2.62 5.59
C ARG A 278 -6.25 -2.44 5.82
N ALA A 279 -7.09 -2.79 4.84
CA ALA A 279 -8.54 -2.81 5.01
C ALA A 279 -8.97 -3.77 6.13
N GLU A 280 -8.35 -4.95 6.25
CA GLU A 280 -8.65 -5.88 7.36
C GLU A 280 -8.25 -5.35 8.72
N ILE A 281 -7.12 -4.64 8.79
CA ILE A 281 -6.76 -3.90 10.02
C ILE A 281 -7.89 -2.91 10.32
N SER A 282 -8.29 -2.10 9.34
CA SER A 282 -9.35 -1.10 9.51
C SER A 282 -10.71 -1.66 9.95
N GLU A 283 -11.10 -2.87 9.50
CA GLU A 283 -12.34 -3.54 9.96
C GLU A 283 -12.30 -3.86 11.46
N ASP A 284 -11.15 -4.29 11.98
CA ASP A 284 -10.98 -4.56 13.43
C ASP A 284 -11.24 -3.27 14.27
N TYR A 285 -11.19 -2.08 13.65
CA TYR A 285 -11.45 -0.76 14.24
C TYR A 285 -12.74 -0.08 13.73
N GLY A 286 -13.64 -0.80 13.06
CA GLY A 286 -14.98 -0.31 12.70
C GLY A 286 -15.06 0.62 11.49
N TRP A 287 -14.03 0.66 10.63
CA TRP A 287 -14.05 1.44 9.37
C TRP A 287 -14.99 0.86 8.30
N ASP A 288 -15.58 -0.31 8.53
CA ASP A 288 -16.61 -0.95 7.72
C ASP A 288 -18.03 -0.47 8.05
N SER A 289 -18.22 0.15 9.22
CA SER A 289 -19.54 0.57 9.69
C SER A 289 -20.06 1.78 8.90
N GLU A 290 -21.33 1.73 8.47
CA GLU A 290 -22.02 2.84 7.79
C GLU A 290 -22.26 4.06 8.71
N ASP A 291 -22.04 3.89 10.02
CA ASP A 291 -22.26 4.88 11.07
C ASP A 291 -20.94 5.56 11.47
N GLU A 292 -20.51 6.53 10.65
CA GLU A 292 -19.27 7.32 10.85
C GLU A 292 -19.20 8.12 12.17
N GLU A 293 -20.29 8.19 12.95
CA GLU A 293 -20.44 9.08 14.10
C GLU A 293 -20.05 8.47 15.47
N ASP A 294 -19.91 7.14 15.59
CA ASP A 294 -19.84 6.45 16.89
C ASP A 294 -18.52 5.72 17.20
N HIS A 295 -17.50 5.80 16.34
CA HIS A 295 -16.21 5.17 16.58
C HIS A 295 -15.11 6.20 16.88
N GLU A 296 -14.40 6.03 18.00
CA GLU A 296 -13.11 6.69 18.20
C GLU A 296 -12.20 6.20 17.08
N ASP A 297 -11.97 7.06 16.07
CA ASP A 297 -11.06 6.77 14.96
C ASP A 297 -9.66 6.56 15.54
N GLU A 298 -9.33 5.31 15.86
CA GLU A 298 -7.98 4.95 16.25
C GLU A 298 -7.06 5.31 15.08
N PRO A 299 -5.96 6.05 15.31
CA PRO A 299 -5.17 6.63 14.23
C PRO A 299 -4.37 5.53 13.54
N LEU A 300 -5.00 4.79 12.62
CA LEU A 300 -4.38 3.66 11.94
C LEU A 300 -3.16 4.08 11.10
N ASP A 301 -3.11 5.35 10.69
CA ASP A 301 -1.94 5.96 10.06
C ASP A 301 -0.71 6.00 10.99
N ALA A 302 -0.88 5.83 12.31
CA ALA A 302 0.20 5.68 13.27
C ALA A 302 1.06 4.42 13.00
N TRP A 303 0.50 3.36 12.41
CA TRP A 303 1.27 2.17 12.01
C TRP A 303 2.33 2.46 10.94
N VAL A 304 2.13 3.52 10.14
CA VAL A 304 3.06 3.95 9.09
C VAL A 304 3.80 5.24 9.46
N CYS A 305 3.67 5.71 10.70
CA CYS A 305 4.30 6.92 11.19
C CYS A 305 5.83 6.76 11.28
N PRO A 306 6.64 7.61 10.63
CA PRO A 306 8.10 7.49 10.69
C PRO A 306 8.67 7.54 12.11
N ALA A 307 8.10 8.36 13.00
CA ALA A 307 8.56 8.47 14.39
C ALA A 307 8.34 7.16 15.17
N PHE A 308 7.16 6.55 15.03
CA PHE A 308 6.87 5.22 15.57
C PHE A 308 7.85 4.18 15.02
N LEU A 309 8.06 4.15 13.70
CA LEU A 309 8.94 3.17 13.06
C LEU A 309 10.41 3.33 13.47
N HIS A 310 10.88 4.56 13.71
CA HIS A 310 12.22 4.81 14.25
C HIS A 310 12.37 4.28 15.69
N GLU A 311 11.39 4.51 16.55
CA GLU A 311 11.37 3.99 17.92
C GLU A 311 11.35 2.46 17.93
N LEU A 312 10.45 1.88 17.14
CA LEU A 312 10.29 0.43 16.98
C LEU A 312 11.58 -0.24 16.48
N ALA A 313 12.25 0.37 15.49
CA ALA A 313 13.52 -0.13 14.99
C ALA A 313 14.63 -0.07 16.06
N ALA A 314 14.70 1.01 16.84
CA ALA A 314 15.67 1.14 17.92
C ALA A 314 15.48 0.07 19.01
N GLU A 315 14.23 -0.18 19.42
CA GLU A 315 13.90 -1.25 20.37
C GLU A 315 14.27 -2.63 19.83
N THR A 316 13.96 -2.88 18.56
CA THR A 316 14.29 -4.13 17.87
C THR A 316 15.79 -4.38 17.84
N LEU A 317 16.59 -3.35 17.53
CA LEU A 317 18.05 -3.46 17.54
C LEU A 317 18.61 -3.73 18.94
N VAL A 318 18.06 -3.09 19.99
CA VAL A 318 18.45 -3.35 21.37
C VAL A 318 18.14 -4.78 21.81
N ALA A 319 17.04 -5.35 21.32
CA ALA A 319 16.68 -6.73 21.63
C ALA A 319 17.58 -7.77 20.95
N LEU A 320 18.14 -7.46 19.78
CA LEU A 320 18.94 -8.38 18.95
C LEU A 320 20.45 -8.38 19.26
N ASP A 321 20.97 -7.32 19.90
CA ASP A 321 22.39 -7.19 20.25
C ASP A 321 22.81 -8.21 21.33
#